data_AF-A0AA49K137-F1
#
_entry.id   AF-A0AA49K137-F1
#
_cell.length_a   1.000
_cell.length_b   1.000
_cell.length_c   1.000
_cell.angle_alpha   90.00
_cell.angle_beta   90.00
_cell.angle_gamma   90.00
#
_symmetry.space_group_name_H-M   'P 1'
#
loop_
_entity.id
_entity.type
_entity.pdbx_description
1 polymer ?
#
loop_
_entity_poly.entity_id
_entity_poly.type
_entity_poly.pdbx_seq_one_letter_code
_entity_poly.pdbx_strand_id
1 'polypeptide(L)'
;MLSPHYESLRFVLLAAAVGMLACSKDSATGPEANLTTEEVYDALEAINAIGFDVGAFSMAGLRADEGRLEALRLGTGPTAAYTESIDESVACPNGGTTRMRGSLTVNETTGAGSIDLRQSFSNCGSTSTAGRLWVFNGDPDLRTQLSMSINAQTEEVSVTGAQRGAFNFSSNGASGRCSIDLTISVSSTGYRMTGRVCGRSVTEIETF
;
A
#
# COMPACT_ATOMS: atom_id res chain seq x y z
N MET A 1 -26.21 -11.50 -3.64
CA MET A 1 -26.04 -10.08 -4.03
C MET A 1 -25.09 -9.47 -3.02
N LEU A 2 -23.84 -9.23 -3.43
CA LEU A 2 -22.88 -8.50 -2.59
C LEU A 2 -23.40 -7.07 -2.43
N SER A 3 -23.36 -6.54 -1.21
CA SER A 3 -23.80 -5.17 -0.94
C SER A 3 -22.90 -4.20 -1.73
N PRO A 4 -23.43 -3.15 -2.38
CA PRO A 4 -22.66 -2.22 -3.20
C PRO A 4 -21.45 -1.59 -2.47
N HIS A 5 -21.45 -1.57 -1.14
CA HIS A 5 -20.37 -1.05 -0.29
C HIS A 5 -19.04 -1.84 -0.40
N TYR A 6 -19.05 -3.12 -0.78
CA TYR A 6 -17.83 -3.91 -0.94
C TYR A 6 -17.08 -3.60 -2.25
N GLU A 7 -17.80 -3.18 -3.30
CA GLU A 7 -17.16 -2.72 -4.53
C GLU A 7 -16.45 -1.39 -4.28
N SER A 8 -17.07 -0.45 -3.55
CA SER A 8 -16.45 0.82 -3.18
C SER A 8 -15.16 0.64 -2.38
N LEU A 9 -15.10 -0.32 -1.45
CA LEU A 9 -13.88 -0.62 -0.68
C LEU A 9 -12.74 -1.15 -1.58
N ARG A 10 -13.09 -1.98 -2.57
CA ARG A 10 -12.12 -2.48 -3.57
C ARG A 10 -11.56 -1.35 -4.43
N PHE A 11 -12.40 -0.39 -4.83
CA PHE A 11 -11.96 0.79 -5.57
C PHE A 11 -11.04 1.69 -4.74
N VAL A 12 -11.31 1.86 -3.43
CA VAL A 12 -10.45 2.65 -2.53
C VAL A 12 -9.06 2.02 -2.34
N LEU A 13 -9.00 0.70 -2.16
CA LEU A 13 -7.73 -0.02 -2.04
C LEU A 13 -6.94 -0.05 -3.37
N LEU A 14 -7.61 -0.14 -4.51
CA LEU A 14 -6.96 0.00 -5.82
C LEU A 14 -6.49 1.44 -6.08
N ALA A 15 -7.27 2.45 -5.71
CA ALA A 15 -6.94 3.86 -5.96
C ALA A 15 -5.66 4.28 -5.21
N ALA A 16 -5.43 3.75 -4.01
CA ALA A 16 -4.20 4.01 -3.26
C ALA A 16 -2.93 3.49 -3.97
N ALA A 17 -3.05 2.46 -4.83
CA ALA A 17 -1.94 1.95 -5.64
C ALA A 17 -1.73 2.72 -6.96
N VAL A 18 -2.74 3.47 -7.43
CA VAL A 18 -2.72 4.17 -8.72
C VAL A 18 -2.39 5.67 -8.59
N GLY A 19 -2.61 6.28 -7.41
CA GLY A 19 -2.32 7.71 -7.17
C GLY A 19 -0.86 8.14 -7.41
N MET A 20 0.13 7.23 -7.33
CA MET A 20 1.54 7.64 -7.45
C MET A 20 1.98 8.21 -8.83
N LEU A 21 1.08 8.32 -9.82
CA LEU A 21 1.39 8.80 -11.17
C LEU A 21 1.07 10.28 -11.44
N ALA A 22 0.46 11.03 -10.50
CA ALA A 22 0.00 12.40 -10.77
C ALA A 22 0.68 13.50 -9.92
N CYS A 23 1.93 13.33 -9.52
CA CYS A 23 2.62 14.38 -8.76
C CYS A 23 3.05 15.58 -9.62
N SER A 24 2.73 16.77 -9.12
CA SER A 24 2.94 18.08 -9.74
C SER A 24 4.42 18.42 -9.95
N LYS A 25 4.70 19.28 -10.93
CA LYS A 25 6.03 19.67 -11.46
C LYS A 25 6.96 20.42 -10.48
N ASP A 26 6.77 20.35 -9.17
CA ASP A 26 7.58 21.11 -8.23
C ASP A 26 8.91 20.40 -7.93
N SER A 27 10.01 21.10 -8.21
CA SER A 27 11.38 20.58 -8.15
C SER A 27 11.83 20.35 -6.71
N ALA A 28 12.15 19.11 -6.35
CA ALA A 28 12.69 18.77 -5.04
C ALA A 28 14.22 18.93 -4.97
N THR A 29 14.71 19.39 -3.82
CA THR A 29 16.14 19.48 -3.47
C THR A 29 16.38 18.75 -2.15
N GLY A 30 17.26 17.74 -2.12
CA GLY A 30 17.55 16.96 -0.92
C GLY A 30 18.73 15.99 -1.08
N PRO A 31 19.38 15.54 0.01
CA PRO A 31 20.65 14.79 0.03
C PRO A 31 20.53 13.28 -0.21
N GLU A 32 19.42 12.80 -0.76
CA GLU A 32 19.29 11.41 -1.21
C GLU A 32 19.78 11.30 -2.66
N ALA A 33 20.07 10.09 -3.15
CA ALA A 33 20.68 9.89 -4.46
C ALA A 33 19.96 10.71 -5.54
N ASN A 34 20.73 11.31 -6.47
CA ASN A 34 20.29 12.26 -7.50
C ASN A 34 19.37 11.62 -8.56
N LEU A 35 18.32 10.91 -8.15
CA LEU A 35 17.25 10.52 -9.03
C LEU A 35 16.50 11.78 -9.46
N THR A 36 16.27 11.92 -10.76
CA THR A 36 15.32 12.93 -11.24
C THR A 36 13.91 12.57 -10.77
N THR A 37 12.98 13.50 -10.90
CA THR A 37 11.58 13.23 -10.53
C THR A 37 11.04 12.04 -11.36
N GLU A 38 11.39 11.98 -12.63
CA GLU A 38 11.02 10.91 -13.56
C GLU A 38 11.57 9.56 -13.13
N GLU A 39 12.82 9.51 -12.64
CA GLU A 39 13.42 8.27 -12.18
C GLU A 39 12.83 7.78 -10.86
N VAL A 40 12.36 8.70 -10.00
CA VAL A 40 11.60 8.31 -8.80
C VAL A 40 10.29 7.64 -9.20
N TYR A 41 9.52 8.19 -10.15
CA TYR A 41 8.30 7.53 -10.61
C TYR A 41 8.56 6.19 -11.27
N ASP A 42 9.60 6.11 -12.11
CA ASP A 42 10.01 4.89 -12.79
C ASP A 42 10.40 3.78 -11.78
N ALA A 43 11.10 4.16 -10.70
CA ALA A 43 11.41 3.24 -9.60
C ALA A 43 10.17 2.79 -8.83
N LEU A 44 9.25 3.73 -8.51
CA LEU A 44 8.00 3.41 -7.80
C LEU A 44 7.09 2.51 -8.63
N GLU A 45 7.02 2.73 -9.94
CA GLU A 45 6.32 1.85 -10.87
C GLU A 45 6.93 0.44 -10.88
N ALA A 46 8.25 0.32 -10.91
CA ALA A 46 8.92 -0.98 -10.82
C ALA A 46 8.64 -1.67 -9.48
N ILE A 47 8.55 -0.93 -8.37
CA ILE A 47 8.11 -1.47 -7.06
C ILE A 47 6.65 -1.93 -7.10
N ASN A 48 5.77 -1.16 -7.73
CA ASN A 48 4.36 -1.55 -7.89
C ASN A 48 4.24 -2.83 -8.74
N ALA A 49 5.08 -2.99 -9.77
CA ALA A 49 5.15 -4.18 -10.61
C ALA A 49 5.71 -5.42 -9.89
N ILE A 50 6.48 -5.26 -8.81
CA ILE A 50 6.86 -6.38 -7.92
C ILE A 50 5.62 -6.99 -7.28
N GLY A 51 4.53 -6.22 -7.22
CA GLY A 51 3.20 -6.77 -7.08
C GLY A 51 3.08 -7.59 -5.81
N PHE A 52 2.99 -6.90 -4.67
CA PHE A 52 2.02 -7.40 -3.70
C PHE A 52 0.66 -7.00 -4.25
N ASP A 53 0.11 -7.83 -5.15
CA ASP A 53 -1.29 -7.72 -5.55
C ASP A 53 -2.11 -7.87 -4.25
N VAL A 54 -2.45 -6.73 -3.66
CA VAL A 54 -3.25 -6.69 -2.43
C VAL A 54 -4.60 -7.33 -2.68
N GLY A 55 -5.04 -7.40 -3.95
CA GLY A 55 -6.17 -8.19 -4.40
C GLY A 55 -5.97 -9.70 -4.20
N ALA A 56 -4.76 -10.23 -4.44
CA ALA A 56 -4.45 -11.63 -4.16
C ALA A 56 -4.44 -11.95 -2.66
N PHE A 57 -3.94 -11.06 -1.81
CA PHE A 57 -4.02 -11.17 -0.34
C PHE A 57 -5.45 -11.07 0.17
N SER A 58 -6.17 -10.05 -0.30
CA SER A 58 -7.59 -9.83 -0.04
C SER A 58 -8.40 -11.07 -0.39
N MET A 59 -8.08 -11.77 -1.47
CA MET A 59 -8.89 -12.91 -1.90
C MET A 59 -8.50 -14.23 -1.23
N ALA A 60 -7.27 -14.48 -0.80
CA ALA A 60 -6.99 -15.71 -0.06
C ALA A 60 -7.52 -15.65 1.39
N GLY A 61 -7.24 -14.54 2.10
CA GLY A 61 -7.66 -14.35 3.49
C GLY A 61 -9.15 -14.04 3.66
N LEU A 62 -9.73 -13.15 2.83
CA LEU A 62 -11.16 -12.82 2.94
C LEU A 62 -12.09 -13.86 2.27
N ARG A 63 -11.61 -14.65 1.28
CA ARG A 63 -12.42 -15.77 0.76
C ARG A 63 -12.38 -16.99 1.66
N ALA A 64 -11.38 -17.12 2.53
CA ALA A 64 -11.31 -18.23 3.47
C ALA A 64 -12.53 -18.26 4.42
N ASP A 65 -13.33 -17.19 4.48
CA ASP A 65 -14.56 -17.23 5.25
C ASP A 65 -15.67 -16.31 4.73
N GLU A 66 -16.13 -16.56 3.49
CA GLU A 66 -17.40 -15.99 2.99
C GLU A 66 -18.55 -16.23 4.00
N GLY A 67 -18.51 -17.36 4.73
CA GLY A 67 -19.45 -17.69 5.78
C GLY A 67 -19.39 -16.74 6.98
N ARG A 68 -18.20 -16.29 7.38
CA ARG A 68 -18.01 -15.35 8.50
C ARG A 68 -18.28 -13.91 8.11
N LEU A 69 -18.00 -13.51 6.87
CA LEU A 69 -18.48 -12.24 6.31
C LEU A 69 -20.02 -12.19 6.27
N GLU A 70 -20.67 -13.29 5.92
CA GLU A 70 -22.14 -13.37 5.95
C GLU A 70 -22.68 -13.44 7.39
N ALA A 71 -22.02 -14.16 8.30
CA ALA A 71 -22.38 -14.16 9.73
C ALA A 71 -22.23 -12.79 10.37
N LEU A 72 -21.21 -12.03 9.96
CA LEU A 72 -21.03 -10.62 10.28
C LEU A 72 -22.20 -9.77 9.78
N ARG A 73 -22.56 -9.92 8.51
CA ARG A 73 -23.69 -9.21 7.89
C ARG A 73 -25.01 -9.49 8.61
N LEU A 74 -25.20 -10.73 9.07
CA LEU A 74 -26.40 -11.17 9.76
C LEU A 74 -26.38 -10.85 11.27
N GLY A 75 -25.28 -10.31 11.80
CA GLY A 75 -25.12 -10.07 13.25
C GLY A 75 -25.11 -11.37 14.08
N THR A 76 -24.83 -12.50 13.44
CA THR A 76 -24.77 -13.83 14.06
C THR A 76 -23.33 -14.31 14.29
N GLY A 77 -22.35 -13.53 13.83
CA GLY A 77 -20.93 -13.76 14.07
C GLY A 77 -20.50 -13.45 15.51
N PRO A 78 -19.34 -13.99 15.95
CA PRO A 78 -18.77 -13.66 17.25
C PRO A 78 -18.47 -12.16 17.36
N THR A 79 -18.89 -11.49 18.44
CA THR A 79 -18.63 -10.05 18.68
C THR A 79 -17.17 -9.71 19.02
N ALA A 80 -16.22 -10.59 18.67
CA ALA A 80 -14.81 -10.43 18.98
C ALA A 80 -14.06 -9.78 17.82
N ALA A 81 -12.94 -9.12 18.12
CA ALA A 81 -12.03 -8.66 17.08
C ALA A 81 -11.43 -9.87 16.34
N TYR A 82 -11.45 -9.81 15.01
CA TYR A 82 -10.70 -10.72 14.15
C TYR A 82 -9.30 -10.19 13.96
N THR A 83 -8.29 -11.06 14.02
CA THR A 83 -6.93 -10.70 13.64
C THR A 83 -6.33 -11.81 12.79
N GLU A 84 -5.79 -11.42 11.64
CA GLU A 84 -5.12 -12.30 10.68
C GLU A 84 -3.66 -11.88 10.58
N SER A 85 -2.75 -12.83 10.82
CA SER A 85 -1.32 -12.62 10.61
C SER A 85 -0.95 -12.88 9.15
N ILE A 86 -0.14 -12.01 8.58
CA ILE A 86 0.37 -12.10 7.22
C ILE A 86 1.87 -12.37 7.31
N ASP A 87 2.35 -13.41 6.62
CA ASP A 87 3.79 -13.67 6.45
C ASP A 87 4.04 -14.42 5.14
N GLU A 88 4.21 -13.66 4.07
CA GLU A 88 4.30 -14.19 2.70
C GLU A 88 5.57 -13.70 2.02
N SER A 89 6.13 -14.56 1.16
CA SER A 89 7.35 -14.27 0.40
C SER A 89 7.15 -14.64 -1.06
N VAL A 90 7.48 -13.71 -1.95
CA VAL A 90 7.29 -13.86 -3.41
C VAL A 90 8.63 -13.62 -4.12
N ALA A 91 8.88 -14.41 -5.16
CA ALA A 91 10.03 -14.22 -6.04
C ALA A 91 9.81 -13.01 -6.96
N CYS A 92 10.83 -12.17 -7.14
CA CYS A 92 10.68 -11.00 -8.00
C CYS A 92 10.93 -11.36 -9.48
N PRO A 93 10.31 -10.64 -10.44
CA PRO A 93 10.36 -11.00 -11.86
C PRO A 93 11.77 -11.17 -12.42
N ASN A 94 12.73 -10.36 -11.96
CA ASN A 94 14.12 -10.39 -12.40
C ASN A 94 15.08 -10.90 -11.31
N GLY A 95 14.62 -11.79 -10.44
CA GLY A 95 15.43 -12.43 -9.40
C GLY A 95 15.32 -11.77 -8.02
N GLY A 96 15.80 -12.49 -7.00
CA GLY A 96 15.64 -12.11 -5.59
C GLY A 96 14.22 -12.34 -5.08
N THR A 97 13.92 -11.74 -3.92
CA THR A 97 12.63 -11.95 -3.22
C THR A 97 12.14 -10.68 -2.55
N THR A 98 10.83 -10.58 -2.42
CA THR A 98 10.15 -9.62 -1.56
C THR A 98 9.37 -10.39 -0.50
N ARG A 99 9.32 -9.88 0.73
CA ARG A 99 8.58 -10.51 1.84
C ARG A 99 7.71 -9.47 2.52
N MET A 100 6.47 -9.85 2.81
CA MET A 100 5.52 -9.04 3.55
C MET A 100 5.13 -9.73 4.84
N ARG A 101 5.20 -8.99 5.95
CA ARG A 101 4.87 -9.48 7.30
C ARG A 101 3.99 -8.48 8.02
N GLY A 102 2.99 -8.96 8.76
CA GLY A 102 2.14 -8.04 9.49
C GLY A 102 0.86 -8.65 10.01
N SER A 103 -0.12 -7.79 10.25
CA SER A 103 -1.44 -8.20 10.68
C SER A 103 -2.53 -7.27 10.16
N LEU A 104 -3.68 -7.87 9.87
CA LEU A 104 -4.97 -7.20 9.71
C LEU A 104 -5.79 -7.46 10.97
N THR A 105 -6.37 -6.43 11.56
CA THR A 105 -7.32 -6.55 12.67
C THR A 105 -8.63 -5.87 12.27
N VAL A 106 -9.77 -6.50 12.55
CA VAL A 106 -11.10 -5.94 12.30
C VAL A 106 -11.95 -6.12 13.55
N ASN A 107 -12.51 -5.03 14.06
CA ASN A 107 -13.53 -5.03 15.08
C ASN A 107 -14.90 -5.17 14.43
N GLU A 108 -15.46 -6.37 14.56
CA GLU A 108 -16.71 -6.79 13.94
C GLU A 108 -17.94 -6.01 14.43
N THR A 109 -17.90 -5.48 15.66
CA THR A 109 -19.01 -4.70 16.24
C THR A 109 -19.07 -3.27 15.71
N THR A 110 -17.92 -2.68 15.42
CA THR A 110 -17.81 -1.24 15.06
C THR A 110 -17.47 -1.02 13.59
N GLY A 111 -17.03 -2.06 12.87
CA GLY A 111 -16.47 -1.94 11.52
C GLY A 111 -15.09 -1.26 11.50
N ALA A 112 -14.50 -0.93 12.65
CA ALA A 112 -13.16 -0.38 12.72
C ALA A 112 -12.13 -1.46 12.38
N GLY A 113 -11.09 -1.11 11.62
CA GLY A 113 -10.02 -2.03 11.26
C GLY A 113 -8.65 -1.37 11.33
N SER A 114 -7.60 -2.18 11.38
CA SER A 114 -6.22 -1.71 11.30
C SER A 114 -5.36 -2.70 10.52
N ILE A 115 -4.42 -2.18 9.75
CA ILE A 115 -3.42 -2.92 8.99
C ILE A 115 -2.05 -2.45 9.45
N ASP A 116 -1.16 -3.37 9.80
CA ASP A 116 0.25 -3.08 10.06
C ASP A 116 1.09 -4.08 9.26
N LEU A 117 1.69 -3.62 8.17
CA LEU A 117 2.47 -4.43 7.25
C LEU A 117 3.90 -3.92 7.19
N ARG A 118 4.85 -4.85 7.02
CA ARG A 118 6.26 -4.62 6.75
C ARG A 118 6.64 -5.32 5.47
N GLN A 119 7.22 -4.60 4.54
CA GLN A 119 7.71 -5.11 3.26
C GLN A 119 9.23 -4.98 3.21
N SER A 120 9.91 -6.10 2.99
CA SER A 120 11.36 -6.19 2.88
C SER A 120 11.76 -6.71 1.50
N PHE A 121 12.82 -6.15 0.91
CA PHE A 121 13.38 -6.58 -0.37
C PHE A 121 14.74 -7.24 -0.16
N SER A 122 15.00 -8.33 -0.89
CA SER A 122 16.30 -9.00 -0.93
C SER A 122 16.68 -9.25 -2.39
N ASN A 123 17.53 -8.35 -2.92
CA ASN A 123 17.97 -8.31 -4.32
C ASN A 123 16.82 -8.41 -5.32
N CYS A 124 15.69 -7.78 -5.00
CA CYS A 124 14.44 -7.93 -5.73
C CYS A 124 14.49 -7.11 -7.03
N GLY A 125 14.57 -7.78 -8.17
CA GLY A 125 14.65 -7.16 -9.49
C GLY A 125 13.27 -6.99 -10.15
N SER A 126 13.01 -5.81 -10.72
CA SER A 126 11.78 -5.50 -11.46
C SER A 126 12.02 -4.47 -12.57
N THR A 127 11.29 -4.59 -13.67
CA THR A 127 11.42 -3.71 -14.82
C THR A 127 10.25 -2.73 -14.85
N SER A 128 10.52 -1.42 -14.94
CA SER A 128 9.48 -0.40 -15.12
C SER A 128 8.87 -0.46 -16.52
N THR A 129 7.78 0.27 -16.79
CA THR A 129 7.20 0.30 -18.15
C THR A 129 8.09 1.02 -19.15
N ALA A 130 9.01 1.88 -18.68
CA ALA A 130 10.06 2.46 -19.51
C ALA A 130 11.18 1.45 -19.89
N GLY A 131 11.09 0.19 -19.44
CA GLY A 131 12.05 -0.87 -19.75
C GLY A 131 13.32 -0.84 -18.88
N ARG A 132 13.35 -0.01 -17.84
CA ARG A 132 14.50 0.10 -16.94
C ARG A 132 14.45 -0.99 -15.88
N LEU A 133 15.54 -1.74 -15.73
CA LEU A 133 15.70 -2.71 -14.65
C LEU A 133 16.11 -1.99 -13.35
N TRP A 134 15.31 -2.19 -12.32
CA TRP A 134 15.59 -1.77 -10.95
C TRP A 134 15.83 -2.98 -10.07
N VAL A 135 16.80 -2.88 -9.17
CA VAL A 135 17.04 -3.87 -8.11
C VAL A 135 16.91 -3.18 -6.77
N PHE A 136 16.07 -3.74 -5.90
CA PHE A 136 15.75 -3.21 -4.59
C PHE A 136 16.27 -4.10 -3.46
N ASN A 137 16.80 -3.47 -2.42
CA ASN A 137 17.26 -4.09 -1.19
C ASN A 137 16.73 -3.29 0.02
N GLY A 138 16.09 -3.94 0.99
CA GLY A 138 15.51 -3.27 2.14
C GLY A 138 16.57 -2.86 3.17
N ASP A 139 16.62 -1.57 3.53
CA ASP A 139 17.28 -1.07 4.75
C ASP A 139 16.82 0.38 5.12
N PRO A 140 15.80 0.57 5.98
CA PRO A 140 14.94 -0.41 6.66
C PRO A 140 13.66 -0.77 5.88
N ASP A 141 13.08 -1.95 6.13
CA ASP A 141 11.76 -2.38 5.62
C ASP A 141 10.73 -1.25 5.55
N LEU A 142 9.93 -1.23 4.47
CA LEU A 142 8.80 -0.32 4.35
C LEU A 142 7.67 -0.79 5.27
N ARG A 143 7.23 0.06 6.20
CA ARG A 143 6.11 -0.20 7.09
C ARG A 143 4.89 0.59 6.65
N THR A 144 3.79 -0.09 6.37
CA THR A 144 2.48 0.50 6.08
C THR A 144 1.56 0.29 7.27
N GLN A 145 1.08 1.36 7.88
CA GLN A 145 0.12 1.33 8.97
C GLN A 145 -1.15 2.07 8.55
N LEU A 146 -2.26 1.36 8.43
CA LEU A 146 -3.56 1.94 8.08
C LEU A 146 -4.56 1.66 9.20
N SER A 147 -5.47 2.60 9.41
CA SER A 147 -6.64 2.50 10.26
C SER A 147 -7.87 2.78 9.40
N MET A 148 -8.85 1.91 9.49
CA MET A 148 -10.12 1.98 8.79
C MET A 148 -11.23 2.23 9.81
N SER A 149 -12.21 3.06 9.45
CA SER A 149 -13.44 3.20 10.20
C SER A 149 -14.63 3.31 9.25
N ILE A 150 -15.77 2.80 9.71
CA ILE A 150 -17.04 2.89 9.02
C ILE A 150 -18.00 3.64 9.95
N ASN A 151 -18.57 4.73 9.47
CA ASN A 151 -19.63 5.43 10.18
C ASN A 151 -20.94 4.66 9.99
N ALA A 152 -21.48 4.06 11.04
CA ALA A 152 -22.70 3.23 10.94
C ALA A 152 -23.96 4.02 10.55
N GLN A 153 -23.97 5.34 10.74
CA GLN A 153 -25.13 6.19 10.45
C GLN A 153 -25.10 6.74 9.02
N THR A 154 -23.91 7.14 8.54
CA THR A 154 -23.74 7.73 7.20
C THR A 154 -23.21 6.73 6.19
N GLU A 155 -22.82 5.54 6.63
CA GLU A 155 -22.13 4.51 5.84
C GLU A 155 -20.81 5.01 5.23
N GLU A 156 -20.28 6.11 5.76
CA GLU A 156 -19.03 6.68 5.27
C GLU A 156 -17.84 5.83 5.72
N VAL A 157 -17.04 5.41 4.75
CA VAL A 157 -15.77 4.72 4.99
C VAL A 157 -14.64 5.73 4.98
N SER A 158 -13.78 5.68 6.00
CA SER A 158 -12.54 6.43 6.01
C SER A 158 -11.35 5.51 6.29
N VAL A 159 -10.23 5.79 5.63
CA VAL A 159 -8.96 5.11 5.82
C VAL A 159 -7.90 6.16 6.09
N THR A 160 -7.17 6.07 7.19
CA THR A 160 -6.05 6.97 7.49
C THR A 160 -4.83 6.16 7.85
N GLY A 161 -3.64 6.68 7.59
CA GLY A 161 -2.43 5.93 7.91
C GLY A 161 -1.15 6.56 7.41
N ALA A 162 -0.09 5.77 7.46
CA ALA A 162 1.22 6.18 7.02
C ALA A 162 2.00 5.03 6.39
N GLN A 163 2.90 5.36 5.48
CA GLN A 163 3.93 4.46 4.98
C GLN A 163 5.30 5.05 5.30
N ARG A 164 6.16 4.29 5.98
CA ARG A 164 7.48 4.76 6.44
C ARG A 164 8.56 3.71 6.25
N GLY A 165 9.75 4.10 5.82
CA GLY A 165 10.91 3.20 5.72
C GLY A 165 11.94 3.71 4.72
N ALA A 166 12.82 2.83 4.26
CA ALA A 166 13.68 3.14 3.12
C ALA A 166 14.13 1.88 2.39
N PHE A 167 14.50 2.02 1.13
CA PHE A 167 15.17 0.93 0.41
C PHE A 167 16.38 1.48 -0.32
N ASN A 168 17.37 0.60 -0.46
CA ASN A 168 18.45 0.81 -1.40
C ASN A 168 17.98 0.36 -2.77
N PHE A 169 18.37 1.09 -3.80
CA PHE A 169 18.10 0.77 -5.18
C PHE A 169 19.40 0.76 -5.99
N SER A 170 19.39 0.01 -7.09
CA SER A 170 20.38 0.15 -8.15
C SER A 170 19.72 -0.02 -9.52
N SER A 171 20.11 0.83 -10.48
CA SER A 171 19.67 0.75 -11.87
C SER A 171 20.66 1.44 -12.79
N ASN A 172 21.00 0.84 -13.94
CA ASN A 172 21.82 1.44 -14.99
C ASN A 172 23.11 2.14 -14.50
N GLY A 173 23.80 1.53 -13.52
CA GLY A 173 25.04 2.08 -12.93
C GLY A 173 24.83 3.17 -11.87
N ALA A 174 23.60 3.64 -11.67
CA ALA A 174 23.22 4.44 -10.52
C ALA A 174 22.84 3.52 -9.33
N SER A 175 23.18 3.95 -8.13
CA SER A 175 22.72 3.32 -6.89
C SER A 175 22.49 4.37 -5.82
N GLY A 176 21.62 4.06 -4.88
CA GLY A 176 21.23 5.02 -3.87
C GLY A 176 20.28 4.46 -2.84
N ARG A 177 19.87 5.33 -1.93
CA ARG A 177 18.85 5.06 -0.92
C ARG A 177 17.68 5.99 -1.14
N CYS A 178 16.48 5.46 -1.07
CA CYS A 178 15.23 6.21 -1.13
C CYS A 178 14.48 6.02 0.19
N SER A 179 14.28 7.09 0.95
CA SER A 179 13.38 7.06 2.11
C SER A 179 11.94 7.37 1.74
N ILE A 180 11.00 6.80 2.49
CA ILE A 180 9.57 7.07 2.38
C ILE A 180 9.07 7.50 3.77
N ASP A 181 8.33 8.61 3.82
CA ASP A 181 7.53 9.05 4.95
C ASP A 181 6.27 9.72 4.42
N LEU A 182 5.23 8.92 4.19
CA LEU A 182 3.95 9.34 3.62
C LEU A 182 2.85 9.22 4.66
N THR A 183 1.93 10.18 4.65
CA THR A 183 0.63 10.13 5.32
C THR A 183 -0.45 9.97 4.27
N ILE A 184 -1.39 9.07 4.53
CA ILE A 184 -2.47 8.68 3.61
C ILE A 184 -3.80 8.93 4.32
N SER A 185 -4.75 9.54 3.62
CA SER A 185 -6.14 9.70 4.04
C SER A 185 -7.05 9.44 2.86
N VAL A 186 -8.01 8.54 3.01
CA VAL A 186 -9.06 8.25 2.02
C VAL A 186 -10.42 8.39 2.70
N SER A 187 -11.36 8.96 1.97
CA SER A 187 -12.74 9.22 2.40
C SER A 187 -13.69 8.93 1.24
N SER A 188 -14.99 9.01 1.52
CA SER A 188 -16.03 8.96 0.49
C SER A 188 -15.88 10.07 -0.57
N THR A 189 -15.28 11.20 -0.19
CA THR A 189 -15.15 12.39 -1.04
C THR A 189 -13.85 12.49 -1.82
N GLY A 190 -12.90 11.57 -1.61
CA GLY A 190 -11.58 11.69 -2.21
C GLY A 190 -10.47 11.06 -1.39
N TYR A 191 -9.24 11.19 -1.89
CA TYR A 191 -8.03 10.84 -1.15
C TYR A 191 -7.02 11.99 -1.08
N ARG A 192 -6.15 11.88 -0.10
CA ARG A 192 -5.03 12.78 0.15
C ARG A 192 -3.81 11.99 0.55
N MET A 193 -2.70 12.27 -0.11
CA MET A 193 -1.38 11.74 0.22
C MET A 193 -0.41 12.90 0.41
N THR A 194 0.30 12.93 1.53
CA THR A 194 1.28 14.00 1.82
C THR A 194 2.49 13.43 2.52
N GLY A 195 3.69 13.87 2.14
CA GLY A 195 4.91 13.44 2.83
C GLY A 195 6.17 13.60 1.99
N ARG A 196 7.10 12.66 2.12
CA ARG A 196 8.36 12.62 1.37
C ARG A 196 8.64 11.25 0.78
N VAL A 197 9.17 11.24 -0.45
CA VAL A 197 9.64 10.03 -1.16
C VAL A 197 10.96 10.34 -1.85
N CYS A 198 11.98 9.54 -1.57
CA CYS A 198 13.35 9.72 -2.06
C CYS A 198 13.87 11.16 -1.87
N GLY A 199 13.59 11.77 -0.70
CA GLY A 199 13.96 13.15 -0.39
C GLY A 199 13.07 14.23 -1.02
N ARG A 200 12.07 13.85 -1.82
CA ARG A 200 11.14 14.79 -2.51
C ARG A 200 9.84 14.94 -1.75
N SER A 201 9.35 16.16 -1.61
CA SER A 201 8.01 16.41 -1.03
C SER A 201 6.93 15.95 -2.00
N VAL A 202 5.93 15.26 -1.47
CA VAL A 202 4.76 14.76 -2.20
C VAL A 202 3.53 15.38 -1.58
N THR A 203 2.63 15.91 -2.41
CA THR A 203 1.28 16.33 -2.01
C THR A 203 0.35 16.03 -3.16
N GLU A 204 -0.60 15.16 -2.90
CA GLU A 204 -1.59 14.73 -3.86
C GLU A 204 -2.95 14.74 -3.20
N ILE A 205 -3.93 15.28 -3.92
CA ILE A 205 -5.30 15.42 -3.47
C ILE A 205 -6.18 15.16 -4.69
N GLU A 206 -7.05 14.17 -4.58
CA GLU A 206 -8.07 13.88 -5.59
C GLU A 206 -9.43 13.88 -4.90
N THR A 207 -10.41 14.49 -5.55
CA THR A 207 -11.80 14.54 -5.09
C THR A 207 -12.69 13.75 -6.05
N PHE A 208 -13.61 12.96 -5.50
CA PHE A 208 -14.58 12.17 -6.27
C PHE A 208 -15.92 12.90 -6.44
#